data_AF-A0A916Y6M5-F1
#
_entry.id   AF-A0A916Y6M5-F1
#
_cell.length_a   1.000
_cell.length_b   1.000
_cell.length_c   1.000
_cell.angle_alpha   90.00
_cell.angle_beta   90.00
_cell.angle_gamma   90.00
#
_symmetry.space_group_name_H-M   'P 1'
#
loop_
_entity.id
_entity.type
_entity.pdbx_description
1 polymer ?
#
loop_
_entity_poly.entity_id
_entity_poly.type
_entity_poly.pdbx_seq_one_letter_code
_entity_poly.pdbx_strand_id
1 'polypeptide(L)'
;MAHDHNLAIFRGKLKFKSNEHKIWGVFIFLSIVTIVEVVLGIIKPGFLMKPFITPFEGGLGATLMNIILSPLVFLIPLNLIFLVLTIVKAYYITWDFMHMRDERSSLRRAVVWTFVFLALYIALIFLIEGDYIYEVYKSSAIKWNF
;
A
#
# COMPACT_ATOMS: atom_id res chain seq x y z
N MET A 1 24.97 10.15 28.16
CA MET A 1 23.59 10.56 28.49
C MET A 1 22.69 9.39 28.12
N ALA A 2 22.01 8.77 29.09
CA ALA A 2 21.13 7.64 28.83
C ALA A 2 19.98 8.09 27.94
N HIS A 3 19.96 7.64 26.69
CA HIS A 3 18.84 7.88 25.79
C HIS A 3 17.66 7.05 26.30
N ASP A 4 16.65 7.76 26.81
CA ASP A 4 15.41 7.19 27.33
C ASP A 4 14.66 6.49 26.18
N HIS A 5 14.84 5.18 26.04
CA HIS A 5 14.13 4.38 25.05
C HIS A 5 12.65 4.39 25.42
N ASN A 6 11.87 5.17 24.68
CA ASN A 6 10.45 5.35 24.96
C ASN A 6 9.71 4.02 24.73
N LEU A 7 9.41 3.26 25.79
CA LEU A 7 8.77 1.94 25.73
C LEU A 7 7.27 1.97 25.34
N ALA A 8 6.80 3.08 24.75
CA ALA A 8 5.41 3.24 24.37
C ALA A 8 5.12 2.85 22.92
N ILE A 9 4.02 2.11 22.72
CA ILE A 9 3.35 1.89 21.42
C ILE A 9 2.11 2.80 21.35
N PHE A 10 1.59 3.06 20.14
CA PHE A 10 0.38 3.86 19.88
C PHE A 10 0.46 5.29 20.44
N ARG A 11 1.56 6.00 20.16
CA ARG A 11 1.74 7.40 20.59
C ARG A 11 1.62 7.60 22.12
N GLY A 12 1.93 6.58 22.94
CA GLY A 12 1.89 6.69 24.40
C GLY A 12 0.87 5.81 25.12
N LYS A 13 -0.06 5.15 24.40
CA LYS A 13 -1.20 4.46 25.04
C LYS A 13 -0.85 3.14 25.74
N LEU A 14 0.21 2.47 25.29
CA LEU A 14 0.65 1.19 25.87
C LEU A 14 2.15 1.27 26.16
N LYS A 15 2.51 1.29 27.44
CA LYS A 15 3.90 1.29 27.90
C LYS A 15 4.31 -0.13 28.30
N PHE A 16 5.41 -0.61 27.73
CA PHE A 16 5.96 -1.92 28.01
C PHE A 16 7.08 -1.85 29.03
N LYS A 17 7.34 -2.96 29.71
CA LYS A 17 8.43 -3.07 30.70
C LYS A 17 9.79 -3.32 30.04
N SER A 18 9.80 -3.88 28.84
CA SER A 18 11.01 -4.28 28.09
C SER A 18 10.80 -4.15 26.58
N ASN A 19 11.90 -3.97 25.84
CA ASN A 19 11.92 -3.94 24.37
C ASN A 19 11.42 -5.26 23.77
N GLU A 20 11.72 -6.41 24.39
CA GLU A 20 11.25 -7.72 23.92
C GLU A 20 9.72 -7.83 24.02
N HIS A 21 9.14 -7.35 25.12
CA HIS A 21 7.69 -7.33 25.31
C HIS A 21 7.00 -6.38 24.33
N LYS A 22 7.65 -5.27 23.99
CA LYS A 22 7.19 -4.34 22.96
C LYS A 22 7.12 -5.03 21.59
N ILE A 23 8.20 -5.72 21.20
CA ILE A 23 8.27 -6.47 19.93
C ILE A 23 7.19 -7.54 19.86
N TRP A 24 7.01 -8.31 20.94
CA TRP A 24 5.98 -9.35 20.99
C TRP A 24 4.56 -8.77 20.93
N GLY A 25 4.32 -7.61 21.55
CA GLY A 25 3.06 -6.88 21.44
C GLY A 25 2.75 -6.41 20.02
N VAL A 26 3.74 -5.84 19.31
CA VAL A 26 3.58 -5.43 17.90
C VAL A 26 3.33 -6.65 17.01
N PHE A 27 4.07 -7.74 17.23
CA PHE A 27 3.93 -8.97 16.48
C PHE A 27 2.50 -9.54 16.57
N ILE A 28 1.94 -9.63 17.78
CA ILE A 28 0.57 -10.11 17.97
C ILE A 28 -0.43 -9.17 17.31
N PHE A 29 -0.27 -7.86 17.48
CA PHE A 29 -1.15 -6.89 16.82
C PHE A 29 -1.16 -7.06 15.30
N LEU A 30 0.02 -7.19 14.68
CA LEU A 30 0.14 -7.39 13.24
C LEU A 30 -0.41 -8.74 12.80
N SER A 31 -0.22 -9.79 13.59
CA SER A 31 -0.82 -11.11 13.32
C SER A 31 -2.35 -11.06 13.33
N ILE A 32 -2.95 -10.33 14.26
CA ILE A 32 -4.41 -10.14 14.28
C ILE A 32 -4.87 -9.39 13.04
N VAL A 33 -4.19 -8.30 12.68
CA VAL A 33 -4.52 -7.51 11.47
C VAL A 33 -4.44 -8.38 10.21
N THR A 34 -3.40 -9.20 10.08
CA THR A 34 -3.26 -10.08 8.91
C THR A 34 -4.30 -11.19 8.88
N ILE A 35 -4.67 -11.77 10.03
CA ILE A 35 -5.75 -12.76 10.09
C ILE A 35 -7.07 -12.13 9.63
N VAL A 36 -7.38 -10.92 10.12
CA VAL A 36 -8.58 -10.18 9.70
C VAL A 36 -8.58 -9.92 8.20
N GLU A 37 -7.46 -9.48 7.62
CA GLU A 37 -7.34 -9.33 6.16
C GLU A 37 -7.58 -10.64 5.42
N VAL A 38 -6.95 -11.73 5.83
CA VAL A 38 -7.12 -13.03 5.16
C VAL A 38 -8.58 -13.47 5.22
N VAL A 39 -9.23 -13.35 6.39
CA VAL A 39 -10.65 -13.69 6.57
C VAL A 39 -11.54 -12.83 5.68
N LEU A 40 -11.34 -11.50 5.67
CA LEU A 40 -12.07 -10.59 4.78
C LEU A 40 -11.81 -10.89 3.30
N GLY A 41 -10.61 -11.34 2.96
CA GLY A 41 -10.19 -11.69 1.60
C GLY A 41 -10.77 -13.00 1.09
N ILE A 42 -11.08 -13.92 2.00
CA ILE A 42 -11.77 -15.18 1.68
C ILE A 42 -13.29 -14.94 1.61
N ILE A 43 -13.87 -14.30 2.62
CA ILE A 43 -15.32 -14.12 2.74
C ILE A 43 -15.85 -13.11 1.70
N LYS A 44 -15.06 -12.07 1.37
CA LYS A 44 -15.41 -11.00 0.43
C LYS A 44 -16.88 -10.55 0.54
N PRO A 45 -17.28 -10.01 1.70
CA PRO A 45 -18.68 -9.79 1.98
C PRO A 45 -19.31 -8.85 0.94
N GLY A 46 -20.50 -9.20 0.45
CA GLY A 46 -21.13 -8.54 -0.70
C GLY A 46 -21.36 -7.02 -0.54
N PHE A 47 -21.44 -6.51 0.69
CA PHE A 47 -21.55 -5.07 0.96
C PHE A 47 -20.24 -4.30 0.74
N LEU A 48 -19.07 -4.95 0.87
CA LEU A 48 -17.75 -4.33 0.62
C LEU A 48 -17.32 -4.42 -0.85
N MET A 49 -18.05 -5.21 -1.65
CA MET A 49 -17.76 -5.43 -3.07
C MET A 49 -18.49 -4.47 -4.00
N LYS A 50 -19.38 -3.63 -3.47
CA LYS A 50 -20.08 -2.59 -4.23
C LYS A 50 -19.25 -1.30 -4.22
N PRO A 51 -19.05 -0.63 -5.37
CA PRO A 51 -18.35 0.65 -5.41
C PRO A 51 -18.95 1.65 -4.43
N PHE A 52 -18.10 2.45 -3.78
CA PHE A 52 -18.56 3.44 -2.80
C PHE A 52 -19.39 4.56 -3.46
N ILE A 53 -19.07 4.89 -4.71
CA ILE A 53 -19.73 5.92 -5.51
C ILE A 53 -20.23 5.25 -6.78
N THR A 54 -21.54 5.33 -7.05
CA THR A 54 -22.07 4.94 -8.36
C THR A 54 -21.61 5.95 -9.41
N PRO A 55 -21.27 5.52 -10.64
CA PRO A 55 -20.93 6.43 -11.72
C PRO A 55 -22.03 7.47 -11.91
N PHE A 56 -21.63 8.72 -12.16
CA PHE A 56 -22.60 9.77 -12.45
C PHE A 56 -23.24 9.47 -13.81
N GLU A 57 -24.57 9.30 -13.84
CA GLU A 57 -25.34 9.10 -15.07
C GLU A 57 -25.79 10.46 -15.62
N GLY A 58 -25.54 10.74 -16.91
CA GLY A 58 -25.89 12.02 -17.55
C GLY A 58 -25.10 12.34 -18.82
N GLY A 59 -25.20 13.60 -19.27
CA GLY A 59 -24.55 14.11 -20.49
C GLY A 59 -23.02 14.31 -20.38
N LEU A 60 -22.46 15.12 -21.28
CA LEU A 60 -21.01 15.32 -21.47
C LEU A 60 -20.24 15.72 -20.19
N GLY A 61 -20.89 16.44 -19.27
CA GLY A 61 -20.27 16.80 -17.99
C GLY A 61 -20.08 15.61 -17.03
N ALA A 62 -21.00 14.64 -17.03
CA ALA A 62 -20.93 13.46 -16.16
C ALA A 62 -19.86 12.48 -16.63
N THR A 63 -19.71 12.30 -17.95
CA THR A 63 -18.65 11.46 -18.52
C THR A 63 -17.26 12.03 -18.24
N LEU A 64 -17.06 13.35 -18.36
CA LEU A 64 -15.79 13.99 -18.00
C LEU A 64 -15.44 13.81 -16.52
N MET A 65 -16.42 13.99 -15.62
CA MET A 65 -16.22 13.74 -14.19
C MET A 65 -15.86 12.29 -13.89
N ASN A 66 -16.52 11.33 -14.53
CA ASN A 66 -16.21 9.90 -14.33
C ASN A 66 -14.79 9.53 -14.82
N ILE A 67 -14.27 10.17 -15.87
CA ILE A 67 -12.90 9.91 -16.35
C ILE A 67 -11.87 10.43 -15.34
N ILE A 68 -12.04 11.66 -14.85
CA ILE A 68 -11.10 12.29 -13.92
C ILE A 68 -11.14 11.60 -12.55
N LEU A 69 -12.34 11.28 -12.06
CA LEU A 69 -12.54 10.62 -10.77
C LEU A 69 -12.58 9.09 -10.90
N SER A 70 -12.19 8.52 -12.04
CA SER A 70 -12.21 7.07 -12.28
C SER A 70 -11.58 6.26 -11.14
N PRO A 71 -10.40 6.63 -10.60
CA PRO A 71 -9.81 5.90 -9.47
C PRO A 71 -10.70 5.91 -8.23
N LEU A 72 -11.48 6.97 -8.01
CA LEU A 72 -12.36 7.12 -6.85
C LEU A 72 -13.73 6.46 -7.06
N VAL A 73 -14.32 6.61 -8.25
CA VAL A 73 -15.66 6.12 -8.59
C VAL A 73 -15.69 4.59 -8.60
N PHE A 74 -14.66 3.96 -9.17
CA PHE A 74 -14.60 2.50 -9.27
C PHE A 74 -13.91 1.83 -8.07
N LEU A 75 -13.59 2.59 -7.02
CA LEU A 75 -12.95 2.02 -5.82
C LEU A 75 -13.93 1.11 -5.08
N ILE A 76 -13.54 -0.15 -4.99
CA ILE A 76 -14.20 -1.14 -4.15
C ILE A 76 -13.74 -0.91 -2.70
N PRO A 77 -14.66 -0.70 -1.74
CA PRO A 77 -14.32 -0.49 -0.33
C PRO A 77 -13.42 -1.58 0.26
N LEU A 78 -13.63 -2.84 -0.16
CA LEU A 78 -12.75 -3.95 0.22
C LEU A 78 -11.29 -3.67 -0.17
N ASN A 79 -11.04 -3.27 -1.42
CA ASN A 79 -9.69 -2.99 -1.90
C ASN A 79 -9.05 -1.82 -1.14
N LEU A 80 -9.83 -0.78 -0.81
CA LEU A 80 -9.36 0.35 -0.01
C LEU A 80 -8.94 -0.09 1.41
N ILE A 81 -9.75 -0.92 2.06
CA ILE A 81 -9.43 -1.47 3.38
C ILE A 81 -8.12 -2.23 3.32
N PHE A 82 -7.93 -3.10 2.32
CA PHE A 82 -6.70 -3.86 2.15
C PHE A 82 -5.48 -2.95 1.91
N LEU A 83 -5.63 -1.92 1.08
CA LEU A 83 -4.56 -0.95 0.83
C LEU A 83 -4.14 -0.24 2.13
N VAL A 84 -5.12 0.24 2.90
CA VAL A 84 -4.86 0.93 4.18
C VAL A 84 -4.23 -0.03 5.19
N LEU A 85 -4.77 -1.23 5.36
CA LEU A 85 -4.22 -2.23 6.27
C LEU A 85 -2.78 -2.62 5.87
N THR A 86 -2.49 -2.70 4.58
CA THR A 86 -1.14 -2.96 4.08
C THR A 86 -0.17 -1.83 4.42
N ILE A 87 -0.56 -0.57 4.23
CA ILE A 87 0.25 0.60 4.62
C ILE A 87 0.46 0.64 6.13
N VAL A 88 -0.59 0.37 6.92
CA VAL A 88 -0.52 0.34 8.38
C VAL A 88 0.47 -0.73 8.84
N LYS A 89 0.40 -1.94 8.29
CA LYS A 89 1.35 -3.01 8.60
C LYS A 89 2.78 -2.61 8.25
N ALA A 90 3.00 -2.09 7.04
CA ALA A 90 4.32 -1.65 6.60
C ALA A 90 4.91 -0.59 7.55
N TYR A 91 4.09 0.39 7.96
CA TYR A 91 4.48 1.39 8.93
C TYR A 91 4.93 0.76 10.26
N TYR A 92 4.13 -0.12 10.87
CA TYR A 92 4.48 -0.75 12.14
C TYR A 92 5.71 -1.65 12.02
N ILE A 93 5.89 -2.36 10.90
CA ILE A 93 7.07 -3.18 10.68
C ILE A 93 8.34 -2.31 10.65
N THR A 94 8.32 -1.25 9.84
CA THR A 94 9.46 -0.37 9.69
C THR A 94 9.76 0.42 10.96
N TRP A 95 8.74 0.90 11.67
CA TRP A 95 8.96 1.68 12.89
C TRP A 95 9.46 0.83 14.06
N ASP A 96 8.85 -0.34 14.30
CA ASP A 96 9.07 -1.12 15.51
C ASP A 96 10.03 -2.32 15.33
N PHE A 97 10.01 -3.05 14.20
CA PHE A 97 10.97 -4.15 13.98
C PHE A 97 12.29 -3.65 13.41
N MET A 98 12.26 -2.71 12.46
CA MET A 98 13.47 -2.14 11.88
C MET A 98 14.07 -1.01 12.71
N HIS A 99 13.54 -0.76 13.92
CA HIS A 99 14.03 0.25 14.88
C HIS A 99 14.17 1.68 14.33
N MET A 100 13.53 1.99 13.19
CA MET A 100 13.61 3.31 12.55
C MET A 100 13.02 4.45 13.40
N ARG A 101 12.25 4.11 14.45
CA ARG A 101 11.61 5.08 15.34
C ARG A 101 12.62 5.97 16.08
N ASP A 102 13.68 5.36 16.59
CA ASP A 102 14.64 6.05 17.47
C ASP A 102 15.84 6.61 16.67
N GLU A 103 15.74 6.56 15.33
CA GLU A 103 16.78 7.03 14.42
C GLU A 103 16.62 8.48 13.96
N ARG A 104 17.75 9.07 13.55
CA ARG A 104 17.83 10.44 13.01
C ARG A 104 16.82 10.61 11.86
N SER A 105 16.13 11.75 11.86
CA SER A 105 15.10 12.06 10.86
C SER A 105 15.63 12.05 9.41
N SER A 106 16.91 12.39 9.22
CA SER A 106 17.60 12.28 7.93
C SER A 106 17.73 10.84 7.45
N LEU A 107 18.16 9.92 8.32
CA LEU A 107 18.30 8.49 8.01
C LEU A 107 16.96 7.86 7.68
N ARG A 108 15.91 8.18 8.45
CA ARG A 108 14.55 7.70 8.19
C ARG A 108 14.02 8.15 6.82
N ARG A 109 14.26 9.41 6.47
CA ARG A 109 13.87 9.97 5.17
C ARG A 109 14.66 9.33 4.04
N ALA A 110 15.96 9.06 4.21
CA ALA A 110 16.78 8.42 3.20
C ALA A 110 16.25 7.02 2.82
N VAL A 111 15.81 6.23 3.81
CA VAL A 111 15.23 4.90 3.55
C VAL A 111 13.88 5.01 2.84
N VAL A 112 12.96 5.85 3.36
CA VAL A 112 11.61 5.98 2.78
C VAL A 112 11.64 6.56 1.37
N TRP A 113 12.42 7.63 1.13
CA TRP A 113 12.52 8.24 -0.19
C TRP A 113 13.18 7.32 -1.21
N THR A 114 14.20 6.56 -0.83
CA THR A 114 14.81 5.57 -1.73
C THR A 114 13.79 4.51 -2.15
N PHE A 115 12.97 4.01 -1.23
CA PHE A 115 11.92 3.04 -1.56
C PHE A 115 10.87 3.61 -2.52
N VAL A 116 10.38 4.82 -2.24
CA VAL A 116 9.38 5.50 -3.11
C VAL A 116 9.97 5.79 -4.49
N PHE A 117 11.20 6.30 -4.54
CA PHE A 117 11.91 6.57 -5.79
C PHE A 117 12.08 5.28 -6.61
N LEU A 118 12.53 4.19 -5.98
CA LEU A 118 12.71 2.90 -6.65
C LEU A 118 11.38 2.37 -7.19
N ALA A 119 10.29 2.46 -6.42
CA ALA A 119 8.98 2.00 -6.85
C ALA A 119 8.48 2.77 -8.09
N LEU A 120 8.62 4.10 -8.10
CA LEU A 120 8.28 4.94 -9.24
C LEU A 120 9.18 4.66 -10.45
N TYR A 121 10.49 4.46 -10.22
CA TYR A 121 11.45 4.16 -11.26
C TYR A 121 11.17 2.82 -11.95
N ILE A 122 10.86 1.77 -11.19
CA ILE A 122 10.47 0.46 -11.73
C ILE A 122 9.17 0.57 -12.53
N ALA A 123 8.17 1.30 -12.02
CA ALA A 123 6.92 1.51 -12.76
C ALA A 123 7.15 2.21 -14.10
N LEU A 124 8.05 3.19 -14.13
CA LEU A 124 8.45 3.90 -15.35
C LEU A 124 9.14 2.97 -16.36
N ILE A 125 10.11 2.17 -15.92
CA ILE A 125 10.77 1.19 -16.80
C ILE A 125 9.75 0.23 -17.40
N PHE A 126 8.86 -0.33 -16.58
CA PHE A 126 7.84 -1.26 -17.09
C PHE A 126 6.94 -0.62 -18.15
N LEU A 127 6.63 0.68 -18.01
CA LEU A 127 5.80 1.37 -18.99
C LEU A 127 6.54 1.62 -20.30
N ILE A 128 7.81 2.03 -20.23
CA ILE A 128 8.66 2.24 -21.43
C ILE A 128 8.92 0.92 -22.16
N GLU A 129 9.32 -0.12 -21.42
CA GLU A 129 9.59 -1.45 -21.99
C GLU A 129 8.30 -2.09 -22.53
N GLY A 130 7.18 -1.89 -21.85
CA GLY A 130 5.87 -2.35 -22.31
C GLY A 130 5.44 -1.70 -23.63
N ASP A 131 5.69 -0.39 -23.79
CA ASP A 131 5.40 0.36 -25.02
C ASP A 131 6.34 -0.08 -26.16
N TYR A 132 7.63 -0.22 -25.89
CA TYR A 132 8.60 -0.74 -26.87
C TYR A 132 8.21 -2.13 -27.39
N ILE A 133 7.86 -3.05 -26.49
CA ILE A 133 7.40 -4.38 -26.87
C ILE A 133 6.12 -4.29 -27.71
N TYR A 134 5.17 -3.44 -27.32
CA TYR A 134 3.93 -3.23 -28.06
C TYR A 134 4.18 -2.75 -29.49
N GLU A 135 5.08 -1.79 -29.69
CA GLU A 135 5.46 -1.31 -31.03
C GLU A 135 6.09 -2.42 -31.86
N VAL A 136 7.02 -3.19 -31.29
CA VAL A 136 7.66 -4.32 -31.99
C VAL A 136 6.63 -5.36 -32.44
N TYR A 137 5.65 -5.71 -31.60
CA TYR A 137 4.56 -6.61 -31.99
C TYR A 137 3.67 -6.05 -33.10
N LYS A 138 3.48 -4.73 -33.15
CA LYS A 138 2.63 -4.05 -34.14
C LYS A 138 3.35 -3.84 -35.49
N SER A 139 4.65 -3.53 -35.47
CA SER A 139 5.43 -3.23 -36.67
C SER A 139 6.10 -4.44 -37.29
N SER A 140 6.32 -5.52 -36.53
CA SER A 140 6.93 -6.74 -37.05
C SER A 140 5.90 -7.54 -37.84
N ALA A 141 6.12 -7.66 -39.15
CA ALA A 141 5.40 -8.62 -39.96
C ALA A 141 5.69 -10.03 -39.41
N ILE A 142 4.70 -10.63 -38.75
CA ILE A 142 4.73 -12.03 -38.34
C ILE A 142 4.88 -12.85 -39.63
N LYS A 143 6.11 -13.26 -39.95
CA LYS A 143 6.34 -14.32 -40.94
C LYS A 143 5.84 -15.59 -40.29
N TRP A 144 4.56 -15.90 -40.52
CA TRP A 144 4.04 -17.24 -40.41
C TRP A 144 4.85 -18.09 -41.39
N ASN A 145 5.92 -18.72 -40.92
CA ASN A 145 6.54 -19.82 -41.65
C ASN A 145 5.53 -20.96 -41.61
N PHE A 146 4.84 -21.14 -42.74
CA PHE A 146 4.05 -22.34 -43.05
C PHE A 146 4.98 -23.54 -43.22
#